data_AF-A0A183G474-F1
#
_entry.id   AF-A0A183G474-F1
#
_cell.length_a   1.000
_cell.length_b   1.000
_cell.length_c   1.000
_cell.angle_alpha   90.00
_cell.angle_beta   90.00
_cell.angle_gamma   90.00
#
_symmetry.space_group_name_H-M   'P 1'
#
loop_
_entity.id
_entity.type
_entity.pdbx_description
1 polymer ?
#
loop_
_entity_poly.entity_id
_entity_poly.type
_entity_poly.pdbx_seq_one_letter_code
_entity_poly.pdbx_strand_id
1 'polypeptide(L)'
;MRELEWDDMGVKVDGRQLHHLRFADDIVLITPSISQAERMLADFDRVCGNVGLQLNLTKTMFMKNGWVSDAPFSLNGTNISECSSYVYLGREVNMANDLAPELSRRKRAAWGAFKSV
;
A
#
# COMPACT_ATOMS: atom_id res chain seq x y z
N MET A 1 5.05 -16.56 4.17
CA MET A 1 5.68 -15.87 3.02
C MET A 1 6.44 -16.78 2.06
N ARG A 2 7.03 -17.91 2.50
CA ARG A 2 7.66 -18.89 1.59
C ARG A 2 6.69 -19.54 0.58
N GLU A 3 5.38 -19.38 0.79
CA GLU A 3 4.30 -19.87 -0.09
C GLU A 3 3.81 -18.84 -1.12
N LEU A 4 4.40 -17.64 -1.15
CA LEU A 4 4.05 -16.62 -2.14
C LEU A 4 5.02 -16.72 -3.32
N GLU A 5 4.54 -17.30 -4.42
CA GLU A 5 5.28 -17.44 -5.67
C GLU A 5 5.12 -16.16 -6.49
N TRP A 6 5.89 -15.13 -6.14
CA TRP A 6 5.79 -13.80 -6.76
C TRP A 6 7.00 -13.46 -7.64
N ASP A 7 7.82 -14.42 -8.04
CA ASP A 7 9.08 -14.20 -8.75
C ASP A 7 8.92 -13.34 -10.04
N ASP A 8 7.76 -13.40 -10.69
CA ASP A 8 7.40 -12.62 -11.89
C ASP A 8 6.45 -11.44 -11.59
N MET A 9 6.08 -11.23 -10.33
CA MET A 9 5.17 -10.17 -9.90
C MET A 9 5.92 -9.00 -9.26
N GLY A 10 5.30 -7.83 -9.21
CA GLY A 10 5.86 -6.60 -8.66
C GLY A 10 6.50 -5.68 -9.68
N VAL A 11 7.33 -4.75 -9.21
CA VAL A 11 8.02 -3.77 -10.06
C VAL A 11 9.53 -3.99 -10.00
N LYS A 12 10.20 -3.91 -11.16
CA LYS A 12 11.66 -4.02 -11.24
C LYS A 12 12.34 -2.69 -10.89
N VAL A 13 13.19 -2.70 -9.88
CA VAL A 13 13.97 -1.55 -9.41
C VAL A 13 15.44 -1.97 -9.38
N ASP A 14 16.30 -1.27 -10.12
CA ASP A 14 17.75 -1.54 -10.20
C ASP A 14 18.09 -3.02 -10.46
N GLY A 15 17.34 -3.65 -11.37
CA GLY A 15 17.56 -5.05 -11.74
C GLY A 15 16.90 -6.07 -10.80
N ARG A 16 16.34 -5.64 -9.66
CA ARG A 16 15.70 -6.51 -8.65
C ARG A 16 14.20 -6.36 -8.67
N GLN A 17 13.49 -7.47 -8.43
CA GLN A 17 12.04 -7.47 -8.33
C GLN A 17 11.62 -7.01 -6.93
N LEU A 18 10.80 -5.95 -6.85
CA LEU A 18 10.24 -5.41 -5.62
C LEU A 18 8.75 -5.71 -5.57
N HIS A 19 8.36 -6.57 -4.62
CA HIS A 19 6.97 -7.03 -4.48
C HIS A 19 6.22 -6.31 -3.35
N HIS A 20 6.89 -6.11 -2.21
CA HIS A 20 6.24 -5.58 -1.02
C HIS A 20 7.20 -4.91 -0.04
N LEU A 21 6.63 -4.07 0.81
CA LEU A 21 7.25 -3.54 2.04
C LEU A 21 6.42 -4.03 3.22
N ARG A 22 7.05 -4.38 4.35
CA ARG A 22 6.33 -4.83 5.55
C ARG A 22 6.97 -4.29 6.82
N PHE A 23 6.14 -3.91 7.76
CA PHE A 23 6.57 -3.49 9.09
C PHE A 23 5.45 -3.78 10.10
N ALA A 24 5.77 -4.51 11.18
CA ALA A 24 4.77 -4.99 12.14
C ALA A 24 3.59 -5.69 11.44
N ASP A 25 2.38 -5.18 11.62
CA ASP A 25 1.11 -5.64 11.03
C ASP A 25 0.77 -4.99 9.68
N ASP A 26 1.52 -3.98 9.24
CA ASP A 26 1.28 -3.29 7.98
C ASP A 26 2.11 -3.88 6.82
N ILE A 27 1.45 -4.09 5.68
CA ILE A 27 2.06 -4.50 4.41
C ILE A 27 1.64 -3.57 3.27
N VAL A 28 2.58 -3.27 2.38
CA VAL A 28 2.35 -2.54 1.14
C VAL A 28 2.73 -3.46 -0.02
N LEU A 29 1.80 -3.74 -0.92
CA LEU A 29 2.07 -4.45 -2.17
C LEU A 29 2.36 -3.44 -3.28
N ILE A 30 3.40 -3.71 -4.08
CA ILE A 30 3.83 -2.83 -5.16
C ILE A 30 3.69 -3.60 -6.46
N THR A 31 2.86 -3.10 -7.38
CA THR A 31 2.52 -3.80 -8.62
C THR A 31 2.47 -2.82 -9.80
N PRO A 32 2.65 -3.29 -11.05
CA PRO A 32 2.57 -2.46 -12.24
C PRO A 32 1.14 -2.30 -12.77
N SER A 33 0.16 -3.04 -12.24
CA SER A 33 -1.23 -3.02 -12.72
C SER A 33 -2.23 -3.50 -11.68
N ILE A 34 -3.49 -3.06 -11.81
CA ILE A 34 -4.60 -3.50 -10.95
C ILE A 34 -4.77 -5.01 -10.99
N SER A 35 -4.73 -5.64 -12.17
CA SER A 35 -4.88 -7.10 -12.29
C SER A 35 -3.76 -7.89 -11.61
N GLN A 36 -2.54 -7.35 -11.50
CA GLN A 36 -1.51 -7.98 -10.70
C GLN A 36 -1.70 -7.70 -9.20
N ALA A 37 -2.15 -6.50 -8.83
CA ALA A 37 -2.53 -6.19 -7.46
C ALA A 37 -3.63 -7.13 -6.93
N GLU A 38 -4.65 -7.44 -7.73
CA GLU A 38 -5.76 -8.32 -7.32
C GLU A 38 -5.27 -9.75 -7.08
N ARG A 39 -4.42 -10.28 -7.97
CA ARG A 39 -3.81 -11.60 -7.82
C ARG A 39 -2.91 -11.66 -6.59
N MET A 40 -2.01 -10.70 -6.42
CA MET A 40 -1.11 -10.65 -5.26
C MET A 40 -1.89 -10.50 -3.95
N LEU A 41 -2.94 -9.67 -3.93
CA LEU A 41 -3.75 -9.49 -2.73
C LEU A 41 -4.55 -10.76 -2.39
N ALA A 42 -5.09 -11.45 -3.40
CA ALA A 42 -5.78 -12.72 -3.21
C ALA A 42 -4.85 -13.83 -2.70
N ASP A 43 -3.63 -13.93 -3.24
CA ASP A 43 -2.62 -14.86 -2.74
C ASP A 43 -2.23 -14.54 -1.30
N PHE A 44 -2.05 -13.25 -0.99
CA PHE A 44 -1.71 -12.81 0.35
C PHE A 44 -2.81 -13.12 1.36
N ASP A 45 -4.08 -12.84 1.03
CA ASP A 45 -5.24 -13.15 1.85
C ASP A 45 -5.35 -14.65 2.13
N ARG A 46 -5.19 -15.48 1.10
CA ARG A 46 -5.20 -16.95 1.21
C ARG A 46 -4.11 -17.45 2.17
N VAL A 47 -2.87 -16.98 2.00
CA VAL A 47 -1.74 -17.41 2.84
C VAL A 47 -1.89 -16.88 4.28
N CYS A 48 -2.47 -15.69 4.47
CA CYS A 48 -2.81 -15.20 5.81
C CYS A 48 -3.86 -16.09 6.49
N GLY A 49 -4.90 -16.50 5.76
CA GLY A 49 -5.94 -17.41 6.25
C GLY A 49 -5.38 -18.75 6.74
N ASN A 50 -4.37 -19.30 6.05
CA ASN A 50 -3.70 -20.55 6.45
C ASN A 50 -3.05 -20.48 7.84
N VAL A 51 -2.68 -19.28 8.30
CA VAL A 51 -2.07 -19.05 9.63
C VAL A 51 -3.04 -18.38 10.61
N GLY A 52 -4.33 -18.33 10.28
CA GLY A 52 -5.37 -17.74 11.14
C GLY A 52 -5.38 -16.21 11.17
N LEU A 53 -4.75 -15.55 10.20
CA LEU A 53 -4.79 -14.09 10.04
C LEU A 53 -5.82 -13.70 8.97
N GLN A 54 -6.38 -12.50 9.11
CA GLN A 54 -7.37 -11.96 8.17
C GLN A 54 -7.02 -10.52 7.81
N LEU A 55 -7.17 -10.18 6.54
CA LEU A 55 -7.03 -8.80 6.08
C LEU A 55 -8.19 -7.93 6.57
N ASN A 56 -7.87 -6.75 7.08
CA ASN A 56 -8.87 -5.74 7.37
C ASN A 56 -9.18 -4.92 6.10
N LEU A 57 -10.17 -5.37 5.33
CA LEU A 57 -10.56 -4.71 4.07
C LEU A 57 -11.05 -3.28 4.26
N THR A 58 -11.61 -2.93 5.43
CA THR A 58 -12.04 -1.55 5.72
C THR A 58 -10.88 -0.57 5.89
N LYS A 59 -9.70 -1.08 6.29
CA LYS A 59 -8.46 -0.29 6.41
C LYS A 59 -7.55 -0.43 5.20
N THR A 60 -7.80 -1.41 4.34
CA THR A 60 -7.02 -1.63 3.14
C THR A 60 -7.39 -0.56 2.12
N MET A 61 -6.38 0.15 1.62
CA MET A 61 -6.54 1.17 0.59
C MET A 61 -5.51 0.92 -0.52
N PHE A 62 -5.78 1.46 -1.70
CA PHE A 62 -4.81 1.45 -2.79
C PHE A 62 -4.58 2.87 -3.31
N MET A 63 -3.45 3.03 -3.99
CA MET A 63 -3.06 4.29 -4.63
C MET A 63 -2.41 3.94 -5.97
N LYS A 64 -2.73 4.70 -7.02
CA LYS A 64 -2.22 4.48 -8.38
C LYS A 64 -1.69 5.78 -8.99
N ASN A 65 -0.74 5.66 -9.91
CA ASN A 65 -0.28 6.81 -10.70
C ASN A 65 -1.21 7.03 -11.90
N GLY A 66 -0.97 8.13 -12.63
CA GLY A 66 -1.74 8.48 -13.83
C GLY A 66 -1.51 7.58 -15.05
N TRP A 67 -0.64 6.56 -14.96
CA TRP A 67 -0.41 5.60 -16.05
C TRP A 67 -1.26 4.34 -15.92
N VAL A 68 -1.78 4.06 -14.73
CA VAL A 68 -2.69 2.95 -14.51
C VAL A 68 -4.10 3.40 -14.89
N SER A 69 -4.76 2.61 -15.73
CA SER A 69 -6.16 2.85 -16.14
C SER A 69 -7.09 2.94 -14.93
N ASP A 70 -8.10 3.80 -15.03
CA ASP A 70 -9.20 3.82 -14.07
C ASP A 70 -9.98 2.51 -14.17
N ALA A 71 -9.80 1.66 -13.17
CA ALA A 71 -10.48 0.38 -13.03
C ALA A 71 -10.81 0.14 -11.55
N PRO A 72 -11.94 -0.50 -11.24
CA PRO A 72 -12.21 -0.95 -9.89
C PRO A 72 -11.10 -1.87 -9.40
N PHE A 73 -10.78 -1.77 -8.10
CA PHE A 73 -9.89 -2.70 -7.43
C PHE A 73 -10.68 -3.41 -6.33
N SER A 74 -10.77 -4.73 -6.40
CA SER A 74 -11.58 -5.50 -5.45
C SER A 74 -10.91 -6.79 -5.00
N LEU A 75 -11.27 -7.26 -3.81
CA LEU A 75 -10.95 -8.59 -3.32
C LEU A 75 -12.24 -9.31 -2.95
N ASN A 76 -12.47 -10.51 -3.51
CA ASN A 76 -13.66 -11.33 -3.24
C ASN A 76 -14.98 -10.53 -3.40
N GLY A 77 -15.04 -9.66 -4.43
CA GLY A 77 -16.20 -8.79 -4.70
C GLY A 77 -16.33 -7.57 -3.78
N THR A 78 -15.42 -7.39 -2.81
CA THR A 78 -15.37 -6.21 -1.96
C THR A 78 -14.44 -5.16 -2.57
N ASN A 79 -14.98 -3.98 -2.89
CA ASN A 79 -14.18 -2.87 -3.42
C ASN A 79 -13.22 -2.32 -2.37
N ILE A 80 -11.99 -2.09 -2.78
CA ILE A 80 -10.94 -1.45 -1.98
C ILE A 80 -10.91 0.02 -2.35
N SER A 81 -10.84 0.89 -1.33
CA SER A 81 -10.91 2.33 -1.56
C SER A 81 -9.60 2.90 -2.11
N GLU A 82 -9.70 3.77 -3.11
CA GLU A 82 -8.58 4.55 -3.62
C GLU A 82 -8.29 5.72 -2.67
N CYS A 83 -7.01 5.99 -2.40
CA CYS A 83 -6.55 7.18 -1.68
C CYS A 83 -5.56 7.99 -2.53
N SER A 84 -5.60 9.32 -2.37
CA SER A 84 -4.65 10.23 -3.04
C SER A 84 -3.31 10.36 -2.32
N SER A 85 -3.29 10.14 -1.00
CA SER A 85 -2.09 10.06 -0.18
C SER A 85 -2.27 9.04 0.94
N TYR A 86 -1.15 8.56 1.47
CA TYR A 86 -1.11 7.62 2.59
C TYR A 86 0.06 7.94 3.52
N VAL A 87 -0.10 7.75 4.83
CA VAL A 87 0.99 7.91 5.81
C VAL A 87 1.58 6.54 6.11
N TYR A 88 2.73 6.22 5.52
CA TYR A 88 3.47 4.99 5.80
C TYR A 88 4.70 5.29 6.65
N LEU A 89 4.85 4.59 7.78
CA LEU A 89 5.97 4.76 8.73
C LEU A 89 6.22 6.22 9.13
N GLY A 90 5.14 6.98 9.32
CA GLY A 90 5.20 8.37 9.73
C GLY A 90 5.63 9.35 8.64
N ARG A 91 5.63 8.95 7.36
CA ARG A 91 5.78 9.84 6.21
C ARG A 91 4.55 9.77 5.30
N GLU A 92 3.96 10.91 5.01
CA GLU A 92 2.95 11.02 3.97
C GLU A 92 3.59 10.88 2.58
N VAL A 93 3.02 10.00 1.76
CA VAL A 93 3.42 9.70 0.38
C VAL A 93 2.24 9.86 -0.56
N ASN A 94 2.50 10.30 -1.79
CA ASN A 94 1.53 10.41 -2.88
C ASN A 94 2.20 10.10 -4.23
N MET A 95 1.40 9.84 -5.26
CA MET A 95 1.92 9.50 -6.59
C MET A 95 2.37 10.72 -7.41
N ALA A 96 2.08 11.93 -6.95
CA ALA A 96 2.56 13.17 -7.57
C ALA A 96 4.00 13.51 -7.16
N ASN A 97 4.60 12.74 -6.25
CA ASN A 97 5.88 13.07 -5.61
C ASN A 97 5.88 14.49 -4.97
N ASP A 98 4.71 14.95 -4.54
CA ASP A 98 4.54 16.25 -3.91
C ASP A 98 4.85 16.15 -2.42
N LEU A 99 5.86 16.88 -1.97
CA LEU A 99 6.29 16.90 -0.57
C LEU A 99 5.52 17.93 0.27
N ALA A 100 4.76 18.84 -0.33
CA ALA A 100 4.08 19.92 0.38
C ALA A 100 3.07 19.43 1.44
N PRO A 101 2.26 18.37 1.21
CA PRO A 101 1.36 17.82 2.23
C PRO A 101 2.13 17.30 3.46
N GLU A 102 3.20 16.54 3.23
CA GLU A 102 4.05 15.97 4.29
C GLU A 102 4.72 17.07 5.12
N LEU A 103 5.27 18.10 4.48
CA LEU A 103 5.88 19.24 5.17
C LEU A 103 4.85 19.98 6.02
N SER A 104 3.66 20.20 5.47
CA SER A 104 2.55 20.85 6.19
C SER A 104 2.12 20.02 7.40
N ARG A 105 2.03 18.69 7.24
CA ARG A 105 1.70 17.75 8.31
C ARG A 105 2.74 17.77 9.44
N ARG A 106 4.03 17.71 9.10
CA ARG A 106 5.12 17.79 10.09
C ARG A 106 5.18 19.13 10.82
N LYS A 107 4.98 20.24 10.11
CA LYS A 107 4.89 21.58 10.73
C LYS A 107 3.75 21.64 11.75
N ARG A 108 2.57 21.13 11.40
CA ARG A 108 1.42 21.07 12.32
C ARG A 108 1.70 20.18 13.54
N ALA A 109 2.30 19.00 13.34
CA ALA A 109 2.64 18.10 14.44
C ALA A 109 3.66 18.73 15.41
N ALA A 110 4.70 19.39 14.88
CA ALA A 110 5.69 20.10 15.69
C ALA A 110 5.09 21.24 16.50
N TRP A 111 4.22 22.06 15.87
CA TRP A 111 3.51 23.13 16.59
C TRP A 111 2.53 22.56 17.62
N GLY A 112 1.87 21.44 17.33
CA GLY A 112 1.02 20.74 18.29
C GLY A 112 1.81 20.34 19.54
N ALA A 113 2.96 19.69 19.35
CA ALA A 113 3.83 19.27 20.44
C ALA A 113 4.39 20.45 21.25
N PHE A 114 4.77 21.55 20.59
CA PHE A 114 5.28 22.74 21.28
C PHE A 114 4.21 23.43 22.14
N LYS A 115 2.94 23.49 21.68
CA LYS A 115 1.83 24.09 22.45
C LYS A 115 1.35 23.24 23.62
N SER A 116 1.62 21.94 23.59
CA SER A 116 1.22 21.01 24.65
C SER A 116 2.22 20.94 25.81
N VAL A 117 3.30 21.74 25.75
CA VAL A 117 4.24 21.99 26.85
C VAL A 117 3.82 23.27 27.56
#